data_AF-A0A416G675-F1
#
_entry.id   AF-A0A416G675-F1
#
_cell.length_a   1.000
_cell.length_b   1.000
_cell.length_c   1.000
_cell.angle_alpha   90.00
_cell.angle_beta   90.00
_cell.angle_gamma   90.00
#
_symmetry.space_group_name_H-M   'P 1'
#
loop_
_entity.id
_entity.type
_entity.pdbx_description
1 polymer ?
#
loop_
_entity_poly.entity_id
_entity_poly.type
_entity_poly.pdbx_seq_one_letter_code
_entity_poly.pdbx_strand_id
1 'polypeptide(L)'
;MAVDNIDLSGEIKAWKDAAYGKDVRAANVAAFEKIQGTVNDTVQNVNQASKDASSASQNAQKAVDDIQSAIETATSKASEAAGSATAADTSKKAAASSAAAADNSKTQAAASAAEAKKIAQGLGDFDGTAAKVKTTDTYGLVVSALGESTAQALIDAIANKVMNELINKNKIVNNLLATDASTVLAGTQGAALDKRLVAAENAVTKLNSELSEKAKITNISSLSSIGDIFKTYSKNGSIPVIGIINWDTTLAPDQNVTIAFVWNYLIVAISSSGCIYTASPNAATWQKRN
;
A
#
# COMPACT_ATOMS: atom_id res chain seq x y z
N MET A 1 -64.06 85.28 40.78
CA MET A 1 -65.12 85.79 41.68
C MET A 1 -64.81 87.25 41.94
N ALA A 2 -65.77 88.15 41.77
CA ALA A 2 -65.58 89.57 42.06
C ALA A 2 -65.57 89.77 43.59
N VAL A 3 -64.56 90.48 44.10
CA VAL A 3 -64.60 91.00 45.47
C VAL A 3 -65.26 92.36 45.35
N ASP A 4 -66.47 92.50 45.89
CA ASP A 4 -67.15 93.79 45.90
C ASP A 4 -66.38 94.73 46.82
N ASN A 5 -66.15 95.97 46.35
CA ASN A 5 -65.52 96.99 47.19
C ASN A 5 -66.42 97.28 48.40
N ILE A 6 -65.83 97.33 49.59
CA ILE A 6 -66.56 97.68 50.82
C ILE A 6 -67.06 99.12 50.70
N ASP A 7 -68.37 99.29 50.55
CA ASP A 7 -69.01 100.61 50.58
C ASP A 7 -69.38 101.00 52.02
N LEU A 8 -68.61 101.94 52.56
CA LEU A 8 -68.81 102.54 53.88
C LEU A 8 -69.43 103.94 53.81
N SER A 9 -69.86 104.41 52.63
CA SER A 9 -70.33 105.79 52.44
C SER A 9 -71.50 106.16 53.36
N GLY A 10 -72.42 105.21 53.60
CA GLY A 10 -73.53 105.36 54.54
C GLY A 10 -73.08 105.48 55.99
N GLU A 11 -72.16 104.62 56.43
CA GLU A 11 -71.61 104.60 57.79
C GLU A 11 -70.77 105.84 58.09
N ILE A 12 -69.95 106.28 57.11
CA ILE A 12 -69.14 107.50 57.20
C ILE A 12 -70.04 108.73 57.35
N LYS A 13 -71.14 108.79 56.58
CA LYS A 13 -72.12 109.88 56.69
C LYS A 13 -72.80 109.87 58.07
N ALA A 14 -73.23 108.71 58.55
CA ALA A 14 -73.83 108.56 59.87
C ALA A 14 -72.88 108.97 61.02
N TRP A 15 -71.58 108.70 60.87
CA TRP A 15 -70.55 109.14 61.82
C TRP A 15 -70.37 110.67 61.83
N LYS A 16 -70.40 111.30 60.65
CA LYS A 16 -70.25 112.77 60.49
C LYS A 16 -71.45 113.54 61.03
N ASP A 17 -72.65 112.98 60.87
CA ASP A 17 -73.91 113.60 61.29
C ASP A 17 -74.26 113.30 62.77
N ALA A 18 -73.40 112.59 63.51
CA ALA A 18 -73.63 112.17 64.88
C ALA A 18 -73.60 113.34 65.89
N ALA A 19 -74.67 113.49 66.69
CA ALA A 19 -74.77 114.55 67.70
C ALA A 19 -74.29 114.11 69.10
N TYR A 20 -74.30 112.80 69.40
CA TYR A 20 -73.88 112.25 70.69
C TYR A 20 -72.97 111.02 70.51
N GLY A 21 -72.14 110.72 71.52
CA GLY A 21 -71.18 109.60 71.45
C GLY A 21 -71.80 108.21 71.26
N LYS A 22 -73.11 108.04 71.51
CA LYS A 22 -73.83 106.79 71.21
C LYS A 22 -73.99 106.56 69.71
N ASP A 23 -74.17 107.63 68.94
CA ASP A 23 -74.43 107.59 67.49
C ASP A 23 -73.11 107.28 66.75
N VAL A 24 -72.00 107.86 67.23
CA VAL A 24 -70.63 107.52 66.81
C VAL A 24 -70.33 106.03 67.02
N ARG A 25 -70.68 105.48 68.20
CA ARG A 25 -70.49 104.04 68.47
C ARG A 25 -71.32 103.17 67.53
N ALA A 26 -72.58 103.55 67.27
CA ALA A 26 -73.45 102.80 66.37
C ALA A 26 -72.92 102.79 64.92
N ALA A 27 -72.47 103.93 64.40
CA ALA A 27 -71.86 104.02 63.07
C ALA A 27 -70.58 103.18 62.96
N ASN A 28 -69.74 103.19 64.00
CA ASN A 28 -68.52 102.36 64.05
C ASN A 28 -68.85 100.86 64.09
N VAL A 29 -69.83 100.44 64.89
CA VAL A 29 -70.26 99.03 64.96
C VAL A 29 -70.76 98.56 63.60
N ALA A 30 -71.64 99.32 62.94
CA ALA A 30 -72.14 98.99 61.61
C ALA A 30 -71.01 98.89 60.56
N ALA A 31 -70.03 99.81 60.60
CA ALA A 31 -68.86 99.74 59.72
C ALA A 31 -68.01 98.48 59.99
N PHE A 32 -67.77 98.14 61.26
CA PHE A 32 -67.01 96.94 61.61
C PHE A 32 -67.74 95.65 61.25
N GLU A 33 -69.06 95.58 61.38
CA GLU A 33 -69.87 94.44 60.93
C GLU A 33 -69.75 94.25 59.41
N LYS A 34 -69.85 95.33 58.61
CA LYS A 34 -69.64 95.28 57.16
C LYS A 34 -68.24 94.81 56.77
N ILE A 35 -67.21 95.33 57.44
CA ILE A 35 -65.82 94.93 57.21
C ILE A 35 -65.64 93.45 57.55
N GLN A 36 -66.13 93.00 58.70
CA GLN A 36 -66.02 91.60 59.12
C GLN A 36 -66.73 90.66 58.14
N GLY A 37 -67.94 91.01 57.70
CA GLY A 37 -68.68 90.25 56.69
C GLY A 37 -67.88 90.10 55.40
N THR A 38 -67.41 91.22 54.84
CA THR A 38 -66.64 91.20 53.58
C THR A 38 -65.33 90.43 53.72
N VAL A 39 -64.62 90.58 54.84
CA VAL A 39 -63.37 89.84 55.12
C VAL A 39 -63.65 88.34 55.23
N ASN A 40 -64.70 87.92 55.94
CA ASN A 40 -65.07 86.52 56.06
C ASN A 40 -65.41 85.90 54.70
N ASP A 41 -66.21 86.59 53.89
CA ASP A 41 -66.56 86.14 52.53
C ASP A 41 -65.32 86.02 51.64
N THR A 42 -64.42 87.01 51.72
CA THR A 42 -63.15 86.98 50.98
C THR A 42 -62.28 85.78 51.38
N VAL A 43 -62.15 85.51 52.69
CA VAL A 43 -61.39 84.34 53.19
C VAL A 43 -62.02 83.03 52.73
N GLN A 44 -63.35 82.90 52.76
CA GLN A 44 -64.03 81.72 52.24
C GLN A 44 -63.75 81.52 50.74
N ASN A 45 -63.85 82.59 49.95
CA ASN A 45 -63.55 82.55 48.52
C ASN A 45 -62.10 82.15 48.23
N VAL A 46 -61.13 82.71 48.96
CA VAL A 46 -59.71 82.35 48.84
C VAL A 46 -59.48 80.88 49.21
N ASN A 47 -60.09 80.41 50.30
CA ASN A 47 -59.98 79.02 50.71
C ASN A 47 -60.59 78.06 49.68
N GLN A 48 -61.73 78.41 49.08
CA GLN A 48 -62.32 77.61 48.02
C GLN A 48 -61.43 77.59 46.77
N ALA A 49 -60.95 78.75 46.33
CA ALA A 49 -60.02 78.84 45.19
C ALA A 49 -58.74 78.03 45.43
N SER A 50 -58.21 78.01 46.67
CA SER A 50 -57.05 77.22 47.04
C SER A 50 -57.32 75.71 46.98
N LYS A 51 -58.52 75.27 47.37
CA LYS A 51 -58.93 73.86 47.23
C LYS A 51 -59.04 73.48 45.77
N ASP A 52 -59.70 74.31 44.97
CA ASP A 52 -59.85 74.09 43.53
C ASP A 52 -58.49 74.01 42.81
N ALA A 53 -57.56 74.93 43.15
CA ALA A 53 -56.21 74.93 42.62
C ALA A 53 -55.41 73.67 43.02
N SER A 54 -55.60 73.20 44.25
CA SER A 54 -54.96 71.97 44.75
C SER A 54 -55.50 70.73 44.03
N SER A 55 -56.82 70.63 43.85
CA SER A 55 -57.44 69.55 43.06
C SER A 55 -56.99 69.59 41.60
N ALA A 56 -56.93 70.77 40.98
CA ALA A 56 -56.42 70.92 39.62
C ALA A 56 -54.96 70.45 39.49
N SER A 57 -54.11 70.78 40.47
CA SER A 57 -52.70 70.35 40.49
C SER A 57 -52.55 68.84 40.65
N GLN A 58 -53.36 68.21 41.51
CA GLN A 58 -53.37 66.74 41.67
C GLN A 58 -53.80 66.04 40.38
N ASN A 59 -54.83 66.55 39.71
CA ASN A 59 -55.28 66.01 38.42
C ASN A 59 -54.22 66.18 37.33
N ALA A 60 -53.55 67.32 37.29
CA ALA A 60 -52.44 67.56 36.36
C ALA A 60 -51.28 66.59 36.61
N GLN A 61 -50.92 66.36 37.87
CA GLN A 61 -49.88 65.40 38.23
C GLN A 61 -50.25 63.98 37.79
N LYS A 62 -51.49 63.55 38.06
CA LYS A 62 -51.96 62.24 37.61
C LYS A 62 -51.87 62.10 36.08
N ALA A 63 -52.23 63.13 35.33
CA ALA A 63 -52.12 63.12 33.88
C ALA A 63 -50.66 63.00 33.40
N VAL A 64 -49.72 63.66 34.09
CA VAL A 64 -48.29 63.52 33.82
C VAL A 64 -47.81 62.08 34.08
N ASP A 65 -48.22 61.48 35.18
CA ASP A 65 -47.84 60.10 35.54
C ASP A 65 -48.41 59.08 34.53
N ASP A 66 -49.66 59.27 34.09
CA ASP A 66 -50.30 58.44 33.06
C ASP A 66 -49.55 58.57 31.71
N ILE A 67 -49.15 59.78 31.33
CA ILE A 67 -48.36 60.04 30.11
C ILE A 67 -46.98 59.37 30.20
N GLN A 68 -46.30 59.50 31.33
CA GLN A 68 -44.99 58.90 31.54
C GLN A 68 -45.05 57.37 31.39
N SER A 69 -46.06 56.73 31.98
CA SER A 69 -46.31 55.29 31.86
C SER A 69 -46.57 54.87 30.40
N ALA A 70 -47.30 55.69 29.65
CA ALA A 70 -47.56 55.44 28.22
C ALA A 70 -46.28 55.55 27.37
N ILE A 71 -45.41 56.52 27.66
CA ILE A 71 -44.12 56.70 26.99
C ILE A 71 -43.20 55.49 27.23
N GLU A 72 -43.13 55.01 28.47
CA GLU A 72 -42.34 53.82 28.82
C GLU A 72 -42.82 52.58 28.06
N THR A 73 -44.14 52.39 28.02
CA THR A 73 -44.78 51.29 27.27
C THR A 73 -44.47 51.38 25.76
N ALA A 74 -44.62 52.56 25.17
CA ALA A 74 -44.35 52.79 23.74
C ALA A 74 -42.87 52.54 23.40
N THR A 75 -41.96 52.98 24.27
CA THR A 75 -40.51 52.79 24.10
C THR A 75 -40.12 51.31 24.18
N SER A 76 -40.72 50.57 25.13
CA SER A 76 -40.54 49.12 25.25
C SER A 76 -41.02 48.40 23.98
N LYS A 77 -42.22 48.73 23.49
CA LYS A 77 -42.78 48.12 22.27
C LYS A 77 -41.97 48.46 21.01
N ALA A 78 -41.43 49.67 20.91
CA ALA A 78 -40.53 50.03 19.81
C ALA A 78 -39.25 49.19 19.81
N SER A 79 -38.71 48.90 21.01
CA SER A 79 -37.52 48.06 21.18
C SER A 79 -37.80 46.60 20.81
N GLU A 80 -38.93 46.04 21.23
CA GLU A 80 -39.39 44.69 20.84
C GLU A 80 -39.56 44.57 19.31
N ALA A 81 -40.14 45.59 18.67
CA ALA A 81 -40.32 45.63 17.22
C ALA A 81 -38.97 45.67 16.48
N ALA A 82 -38.01 46.47 16.96
CA ALA A 82 -36.65 46.52 16.40
C ALA A 82 -35.92 45.17 16.53
N GLY A 83 -36.05 44.49 17.68
CA GLY A 83 -35.54 43.13 17.87
C GLY A 83 -36.16 42.13 16.90
N SER A 84 -37.48 42.20 16.73
CA SER A 84 -38.22 41.34 15.79
C SER A 84 -37.78 41.56 14.34
N ALA A 85 -37.55 42.81 13.92
CA ALA A 85 -37.04 43.13 12.59
C ALA A 85 -35.64 42.54 12.35
N THR A 86 -34.76 42.59 13.36
CA THR A 86 -33.42 42.00 13.29
C THR A 86 -33.47 40.46 13.17
N ALA A 87 -34.36 39.82 13.92
CA ALA A 87 -34.59 38.38 13.84
C ALA A 87 -35.13 37.96 12.46
N ALA A 88 -36.02 38.77 11.87
CA ALA A 88 -36.54 38.54 10.53
C ALA A 88 -35.44 38.66 9.45
N ASP A 89 -34.57 39.67 9.53
CA ASP A 89 -33.44 39.82 8.60
C ASP A 89 -32.47 38.63 8.69
N THR A 90 -32.18 38.18 9.92
CA THR A 90 -31.34 36.99 10.17
C THR A 90 -31.97 35.74 9.55
N SER A 91 -33.28 35.56 9.73
CA SER A 91 -34.02 34.43 9.16
C SER A 91 -34.01 34.46 7.62
N LYS A 92 -34.13 35.65 7.02
CA LYS A 92 -34.03 35.84 5.56
C LYS A 92 -32.65 35.45 5.02
N LYS A 93 -31.57 35.85 5.71
CA LYS A 93 -30.20 35.47 5.34
C LYS A 93 -29.99 33.96 5.45
N ALA A 94 -30.48 33.33 6.52
CA ALA A 94 -30.41 31.88 6.68
C ALA A 94 -31.14 31.14 5.56
N ALA A 95 -32.36 31.57 5.20
CA ALA A 95 -33.11 30.98 4.10
C ALA A 95 -32.37 31.10 2.76
N ALA A 96 -31.73 32.25 2.48
CA ALA A 96 -30.92 32.43 1.27
C ALA A 96 -29.71 31.48 1.23
N SER A 97 -29.00 31.32 2.36
CA SER A 97 -27.90 30.36 2.47
C SER A 97 -28.35 28.91 2.27
N SER A 98 -29.51 28.53 2.82
CA SER A 98 -30.09 27.20 2.61
C SER A 98 -30.47 26.95 1.15
N ALA A 99 -31.01 27.95 0.44
CA ALA A 99 -31.30 27.85 -0.98
C ALA A 99 -30.02 27.63 -1.81
N ALA A 100 -28.96 28.40 -1.55
CA ALA A 100 -27.67 28.23 -2.22
C ALA A 100 -27.04 26.84 -1.96
N ALA A 101 -27.16 26.31 -0.73
CA ALA A 101 -26.69 24.97 -0.40
C ALA A 101 -27.47 23.87 -1.15
N ALA A 102 -28.77 24.05 -1.34
CA ALA A 102 -29.60 23.14 -2.13
C ALA A 102 -29.19 23.13 -3.61
N ASP A 103 -28.94 24.31 -4.20
CA ASP A 103 -28.48 24.43 -5.59
C ASP A 103 -27.10 23.78 -5.80
N ASN A 104 -26.18 23.97 -4.85
CA ASN A 104 -24.88 23.31 -4.87
C ASN A 104 -25.01 21.78 -4.78
N SER A 105 -25.88 21.28 -3.89
CA SER A 105 -26.14 19.85 -3.75
C SER A 105 -26.73 19.24 -5.02
N LYS A 106 -27.64 19.95 -5.69
CA LYS A 106 -28.20 19.55 -6.99
C LYS A 106 -27.12 19.45 -8.07
N THR A 107 -26.20 20.41 -8.11
CA THR A 107 -25.06 20.41 -9.06
C THR A 107 -24.13 19.22 -8.82
N GLN A 108 -23.78 18.95 -7.55
CA GLN A 108 -22.95 17.80 -7.19
C GLN A 108 -23.63 16.47 -7.53
N ALA A 109 -24.92 16.32 -7.24
CA ALA A 109 -25.67 15.13 -7.59
C ALA A 109 -25.68 14.87 -9.11
N ALA A 110 -25.83 15.92 -9.92
CA ALA A 110 -25.74 15.82 -11.38
C ALA A 110 -24.34 15.40 -11.85
N ALA A 111 -23.28 15.94 -11.23
CA ALA A 111 -21.90 15.56 -11.54
C ALA A 111 -21.61 14.09 -11.17
N SER A 112 -22.04 13.65 -9.98
CA SER A 112 -21.92 12.24 -9.56
C SER A 112 -22.68 11.30 -10.48
N ALA A 113 -23.89 11.67 -10.92
CA ALA A 113 -24.65 10.88 -11.89
C ALA A 113 -23.95 10.78 -13.25
N ALA A 114 -23.33 11.87 -13.71
CA ALA A 114 -22.55 11.88 -14.94
C ALA A 114 -21.31 10.98 -14.85
N GLU A 115 -20.58 11.02 -13.72
CA GLU A 115 -19.42 10.16 -13.50
C GLU A 115 -19.82 8.69 -13.37
N ALA A 116 -20.90 8.37 -12.65
CA ALA A 116 -21.44 7.02 -12.57
C ALA A 116 -21.81 6.47 -13.96
N LYS A 117 -22.42 7.31 -14.82
CA LYS A 117 -22.71 6.94 -16.20
C LYS A 117 -21.45 6.70 -17.02
N LYS A 118 -20.42 7.53 -16.87
CA LYS A 118 -19.13 7.36 -17.55
C LYS A 118 -18.43 6.07 -17.11
N ILE A 119 -18.44 5.76 -15.82
CA ILE A 119 -17.91 4.49 -15.28
C ILE A 119 -18.68 3.30 -15.86
N ALA A 120 -20.02 3.35 -15.84
CA ALA A 120 -20.85 2.29 -16.41
C ALA A 120 -20.59 2.09 -17.92
N GLN A 121 -20.45 3.19 -18.68
CA GLN A 121 -20.09 3.14 -20.10
C GLN A 121 -18.67 2.59 -20.33
N GLY A 122 -17.72 2.94 -19.46
CA GLY A 122 -16.34 2.46 -19.55
C GLY A 122 -16.18 0.98 -19.19
N LEU A 123 -16.99 0.47 -18.27
CA LEU A 123 -17.06 -0.96 -17.95
C LEU A 123 -17.81 -1.75 -19.03
N GLY A 124 -18.77 -1.14 -19.72
CA GLY A 124 -19.53 -1.78 -20.80
C GLY A 124 -20.17 -3.09 -20.34
N ASP A 125 -19.93 -4.17 -21.10
CA ASP A 125 -20.44 -5.53 -20.82
C ASP A 125 -19.49 -6.37 -19.94
N PHE A 126 -18.56 -5.73 -19.22
CA PHE A 126 -17.63 -6.45 -18.36
C PHE A 126 -18.38 -7.14 -17.21
N ASP A 127 -18.31 -8.47 -17.19
CA ASP A 127 -18.97 -9.33 -16.19
C ASP A 127 -17.99 -9.86 -15.14
N GLY A 128 -16.77 -9.30 -15.08
CA GLY A 128 -15.70 -9.80 -14.22
C GLY A 128 -14.83 -10.88 -14.86
N THR A 129 -15.14 -11.34 -16.09
CA THR A 129 -14.40 -12.41 -16.76
C THR A 129 -13.51 -11.89 -17.89
N ALA A 130 -12.42 -12.60 -18.16
CA ALA A 130 -11.54 -12.32 -19.30
C ALA A 130 -12.22 -12.57 -20.66
N ALA A 131 -13.36 -13.26 -20.69
CA ALA A 131 -14.11 -13.55 -21.91
C ALA A 131 -14.82 -12.31 -22.48
N LYS A 132 -15.17 -11.33 -21.64
CA LYS A 132 -15.79 -10.06 -22.06
C LYS A 132 -14.79 -8.93 -22.28
N VAL A 133 -13.53 -9.13 -21.88
CA VAL A 133 -12.45 -8.16 -22.12
C VAL A 133 -11.98 -8.29 -23.57
N LYS A 134 -12.33 -7.30 -24.39
CA LYS A 134 -11.82 -7.18 -25.76
C LYS A 134 -10.37 -6.69 -25.76
N THR A 135 -9.55 -7.33 -26.57
CA THR A 135 -8.12 -7.05 -26.73
C THR A 135 -7.73 -7.21 -28.19
N THR A 136 -6.76 -6.45 -28.66
CA THR A 136 -6.20 -6.65 -30.01
C THR A 136 -5.26 -7.85 -30.03
N ASP A 137 -5.51 -8.81 -30.92
CA ASP A 137 -4.61 -9.93 -31.19
C ASP A 137 -3.44 -9.49 -32.08
N THR A 138 -2.44 -8.86 -31.48
CA THR A 138 -1.28 -8.29 -32.21
C THR A 138 -0.38 -9.34 -32.88
N TYR A 139 -0.58 -10.62 -32.58
CA TYR A 139 0.26 -11.71 -33.09
C TYR A 139 -0.50 -12.71 -33.96
N GLY A 140 -1.80 -12.50 -34.17
CA GLY A 140 -2.66 -13.40 -34.93
C GLY A 140 -2.71 -14.81 -34.34
N LEU A 141 -2.75 -14.93 -33.01
CA LEU A 141 -2.74 -16.20 -32.29
C LEU A 141 -4.11 -16.90 -32.30
N VAL A 142 -5.19 -16.13 -32.30
CA VAL A 142 -6.57 -16.62 -32.26
C VAL A 142 -7.27 -16.34 -33.59
N VAL A 143 -7.05 -15.15 -34.14
CA VAL A 143 -7.66 -14.70 -35.40
C VAL A 143 -6.58 -14.41 -36.45
N SER A 144 -6.82 -14.80 -37.69
CA SER A 144 -5.82 -14.77 -38.77
C SER A 144 -5.44 -13.36 -39.23
N ALA A 145 -6.21 -12.35 -38.84
CA ALA A 145 -5.93 -10.94 -39.00
C ALA A 145 -5.82 -10.34 -37.61
N LEU A 146 -4.94 -9.34 -37.43
CA LEU A 146 -4.65 -8.59 -36.19
C LEU A 146 -5.88 -7.87 -35.58
N GLY A 147 -6.95 -8.61 -35.36
CA GLY A 147 -8.29 -8.16 -35.05
C GLY A 147 -8.59 -8.25 -33.56
N GLU A 148 -9.80 -7.85 -33.20
CA GLU A 148 -10.27 -8.00 -31.83
C GLU A 148 -10.42 -9.49 -31.48
N SER A 149 -9.85 -9.87 -30.34
CA SER A 149 -10.09 -11.14 -29.66
C SER A 149 -10.47 -10.86 -28.20
N THR A 150 -10.87 -11.90 -27.48
CA THR A 150 -11.05 -11.79 -26.03
C THR A 150 -9.74 -12.12 -25.33
N ALA A 151 -9.50 -11.53 -24.15
CA ALA A 151 -8.33 -11.85 -23.35
C ALA A 151 -8.28 -13.35 -23.02
N GLN A 152 -9.43 -13.98 -22.74
CA GLN A 152 -9.52 -15.41 -22.50
C GLN A 152 -9.07 -16.24 -23.70
N ALA A 153 -9.54 -15.92 -24.91
CA ALA A 153 -9.18 -16.66 -26.11
C ALA A 153 -7.68 -16.60 -26.41
N LEU A 154 -7.04 -15.43 -26.19
CA LEU A 154 -5.60 -15.28 -26.33
C LEU A 154 -4.83 -16.11 -25.30
N ILE A 155 -5.27 -16.10 -24.03
CA ILE A 155 -4.66 -16.93 -22.97
C ILE A 155 -4.76 -18.42 -23.34
N ASP A 156 -5.92 -18.86 -23.81
CA ASP A 156 -6.14 -20.25 -24.21
C ASP A 156 -5.28 -20.64 -25.42
N ALA A 157 -5.16 -19.75 -26.41
CA ALA A 157 -4.31 -19.98 -27.58
C ALA A 157 -2.82 -20.06 -27.20
N ILE A 158 -2.34 -19.18 -26.30
CA ILE A 158 -0.97 -19.22 -25.79
C ILE A 158 -0.74 -20.51 -25.01
N ALA A 159 -1.66 -20.88 -24.12
CA ALA A 159 -1.56 -22.10 -23.33
C ALA A 159 -1.50 -23.33 -24.24
N ASN A 160 -2.33 -23.38 -25.28
CA ASN A 160 -2.32 -24.45 -26.27
C ASN A 160 -0.99 -24.50 -27.06
N LYS A 161 -0.51 -23.36 -27.58
CA LYS A 161 0.76 -23.27 -28.31
C LYS A 161 1.94 -23.72 -27.45
N VAL A 162 1.99 -23.33 -26.18
CA VAL A 162 3.07 -23.75 -25.27
C VAL A 162 2.99 -25.26 -24.98
N MET A 163 1.81 -25.77 -24.61
CA MET A 163 1.67 -27.11 -24.05
C MET A 163 1.57 -28.22 -25.09
N ASN A 164 1.11 -27.89 -26.29
CA ASN A 164 0.85 -28.89 -27.34
C ASN A 164 1.79 -28.73 -28.54
N GLU A 165 2.22 -27.52 -28.89
CA GLU A 165 3.13 -27.29 -30.03
C GLU A 165 4.60 -27.20 -29.59
N LEU A 166 4.94 -26.29 -28.68
CA LEU A 166 6.35 -26.01 -28.31
C LEU A 166 6.93 -27.03 -27.35
N ILE A 167 6.20 -27.34 -26.28
CA ILE A 167 6.60 -28.26 -25.23
C ILE A 167 5.52 -29.33 -25.12
N ASN A 168 5.38 -30.11 -26.20
CA ASN A 168 4.41 -31.19 -26.24
C ASN A 168 4.66 -32.13 -25.04
N LYS A 169 3.73 -32.16 -24.08
CA LYS A 169 3.89 -32.94 -22.84
C LYS A 169 4.21 -34.41 -23.09
N ASN A 170 3.67 -35.01 -24.15
CA ASN A 170 3.94 -36.40 -24.51
C ASN A 170 5.37 -36.63 -25.01
N LYS A 171 6.09 -35.56 -25.34
CA LYS A 171 7.49 -35.56 -25.76
C LYS A 171 8.45 -35.20 -24.64
N ILE A 172 7.96 -34.77 -23.47
CA ILE A 172 8.79 -34.57 -22.28
C ILE A 172 9.00 -35.95 -21.64
N VAL A 173 10.15 -36.55 -21.91
CA VAL A 173 10.52 -37.86 -21.37
C VAL A 173 11.35 -37.66 -20.11
N ASN A 174 11.06 -38.41 -19.05
CA ASN A 174 11.89 -38.47 -17.84
C ASN A 174 13.09 -39.42 -18.01
N ASN A 175 13.51 -39.68 -19.24
CA ASN A 175 14.56 -40.65 -19.54
C ASN A 175 15.57 -40.04 -20.50
N LEU A 176 16.81 -39.85 -20.02
CA LEU A 176 17.93 -39.37 -20.83
C LEU A 176 18.28 -40.31 -21.99
N LEU A 177 17.88 -41.58 -21.92
CA LEU A 177 18.17 -42.60 -22.93
C LEU A 177 17.06 -42.77 -23.98
N ALA A 178 16.08 -41.86 -24.04
CA ALA A 178 15.06 -41.93 -25.08
C ALA A 178 15.73 -41.88 -26.47
N THR A 179 15.41 -42.80 -27.37
CA THR A 179 16.07 -42.85 -28.69
C THR A 179 15.26 -42.12 -29.78
N ASP A 180 14.04 -41.70 -29.46
CA ASP A 180 13.17 -40.94 -30.36
C ASP A 180 13.62 -39.47 -30.45
N ALA A 181 14.14 -39.08 -31.62
CA ALA A 181 14.62 -37.73 -31.90
C ALA A 181 13.52 -36.65 -31.86
N SER A 182 12.25 -37.03 -31.76
CA SER A 182 11.13 -36.09 -31.58
C SER A 182 10.80 -35.78 -30.12
N THR A 183 11.56 -36.34 -29.16
CA THR A 183 11.43 -36.03 -27.72
C THR A 183 12.24 -34.78 -27.34
N VAL A 184 11.72 -34.00 -26.38
CA VAL A 184 12.38 -32.79 -25.89
C VAL A 184 13.35 -33.15 -24.75
N LEU A 185 14.53 -32.50 -24.73
CA LEU A 185 15.50 -32.43 -23.62
C LEU A 185 16.34 -33.66 -23.23
N ALA A 186 16.48 -34.71 -24.04
CA ALA A 186 17.33 -35.83 -23.59
C ALA A 186 17.78 -36.79 -24.67
N GLY A 187 16.90 -37.11 -25.61
CA GLY A 187 17.06 -38.36 -26.34
C GLY A 187 18.26 -38.42 -27.29
N THR A 188 18.47 -37.36 -28.06
CA THR A 188 19.62 -37.27 -28.98
C THR A 188 20.95 -37.16 -28.25
N GLN A 189 20.99 -36.48 -27.10
CA GLN A 189 22.20 -36.32 -26.29
C GLN A 189 22.57 -37.62 -25.56
N GLY A 190 21.61 -38.34 -24.98
CA GLY A 190 21.87 -39.62 -24.34
C GLY A 190 22.35 -40.68 -25.32
N ALA A 191 21.74 -40.79 -26.50
CA ALA A 191 22.20 -41.71 -27.54
C ALA A 191 23.62 -41.35 -28.06
N ALA A 192 23.96 -40.06 -28.15
CA ALA A 192 25.31 -39.64 -28.52
C ALA A 192 26.34 -39.95 -27.43
N LEU A 193 25.97 -39.78 -26.15
CA LEU A 193 26.83 -40.14 -25.01
C LEU A 193 27.07 -41.64 -24.94
N ASP A 194 26.02 -42.46 -25.11
CA ASP A 194 26.11 -43.93 -25.12
C ASP A 194 27.08 -44.43 -26.21
N LYS A 195 26.95 -43.93 -27.45
CA LYS A 195 27.89 -44.26 -28.54
C LYS A 195 29.33 -43.88 -28.20
N ARG A 196 29.56 -42.71 -27.61
CA ARG A 196 30.91 -42.26 -27.22
C ARG A 196 31.46 -43.10 -26.07
N LEU A 197 30.62 -43.50 -25.12
CA LEU A 197 31.00 -44.37 -24.01
C LEU A 197 31.40 -45.75 -24.51
N VAL A 198 30.57 -46.40 -25.34
CA VAL A 198 30.86 -47.70 -25.95
C VAL A 198 32.15 -47.65 -26.79
N ALA A 199 32.36 -46.59 -27.56
CA ALA A 199 33.60 -46.41 -28.32
C ALA A 199 34.83 -46.31 -27.40
N ALA A 200 34.72 -45.60 -26.28
CA ALA A 200 35.78 -45.48 -25.29
C ALA A 200 36.07 -46.83 -24.59
N GLU A 201 35.04 -47.58 -24.19
CA GLU A 201 35.18 -48.91 -23.59
C GLU A 201 35.89 -49.90 -24.54
N ASN A 202 35.52 -49.88 -25.82
CA ASN A 202 36.16 -50.70 -26.86
C ASN A 202 37.64 -50.30 -27.07
N ALA A 203 37.94 -49.00 -27.07
CA ALA A 203 39.31 -48.51 -27.21
C ALA A 203 40.20 -48.94 -26.04
N VAL A 204 39.69 -48.85 -24.80
CA VAL A 204 40.41 -49.31 -23.60
C VAL A 204 40.66 -50.82 -23.65
N THR A 205 39.66 -51.61 -24.05
CA THR A 205 39.78 -53.07 -24.18
C THR A 205 40.84 -53.46 -25.20
N LYS A 206 40.88 -52.75 -26.34
CA LYS A 206 41.89 -52.95 -27.37
C LYS A 206 43.30 -52.61 -26.88
N LEU A 207 43.48 -51.46 -26.22
CA LEU A 207 44.78 -51.06 -25.65
C LEU A 207 45.33 -52.12 -24.68
N ASN A 208 44.46 -52.65 -23.81
CA ASN A 208 44.84 -53.71 -22.86
C ASN A 208 45.26 -55.01 -23.58
N SER A 209 44.60 -55.35 -24.68
CA SER A 209 44.93 -56.55 -25.47
C SER A 209 46.27 -56.39 -26.21
N GLU A 210 46.49 -55.24 -26.86
CA GLU A 210 47.73 -54.95 -27.59
C GLU A 210 48.97 -54.91 -26.67
N LEU A 211 48.83 -54.46 -25.42
CA LEU A 211 49.91 -54.47 -24.45
C LEU A 211 50.42 -55.90 -24.17
N SER A 212 49.50 -56.87 -24.09
CA SER A 212 49.84 -58.28 -23.85
C SER A 212 50.61 -58.93 -25.00
N GLU A 213 50.48 -58.42 -26.23
CA GLU A 213 51.13 -58.99 -27.41
C GLU A 213 52.54 -58.42 -27.66
N LYS A 214 52.80 -57.17 -27.26
CA LYS A 214 54.07 -56.48 -27.61
C LYS A 214 55.24 -56.76 -26.67
N ALA A 215 55.00 -57.09 -25.40
CA ALA A 215 56.07 -57.47 -24.47
C ALA A 215 55.51 -58.30 -23.33
N LYS A 216 56.14 -59.45 -23.05
CA LYS A 216 55.84 -60.24 -21.85
C LYS A 216 56.91 -59.98 -20.80
N ILE A 217 56.57 -59.14 -19.82
CA ILE A 217 57.36 -59.00 -18.59
C ILE A 217 56.88 -60.09 -17.63
N THR A 218 57.78 -60.95 -17.17
CA THR A 218 57.40 -62.06 -16.30
C THR A 218 58.44 -62.25 -15.20
N ASN A 219 57.99 -62.71 -14.03
CA ASN A 219 58.91 -63.18 -13.01
C ASN A 219 59.34 -64.62 -13.39
N ILE A 220 60.64 -64.87 -13.51
CA ILE A 220 61.19 -66.18 -13.89
C ILE A 220 61.81 -66.90 -12.68
N SER A 221 61.85 -66.24 -11.52
CA SER A 221 62.43 -66.76 -10.27
C SER A 221 61.82 -68.09 -9.81
N SER A 222 60.60 -68.42 -10.24
CA SER A 222 59.92 -69.67 -9.87
C SER A 222 60.35 -70.90 -10.69
N LEU A 223 61.21 -70.74 -11.70
CA LEU A 223 61.71 -71.87 -12.49
C LEU A 223 62.92 -72.52 -11.82
N SER A 224 62.97 -73.85 -11.87
CA SER A 224 64.00 -74.66 -11.19
C SER A 224 65.36 -74.67 -11.90
N SER A 225 65.40 -74.39 -13.21
CA SER A 225 66.62 -74.48 -14.00
C SER A 225 66.57 -73.61 -15.25
N ILE A 226 67.74 -73.30 -15.82
CA ILE A 226 67.86 -72.58 -17.09
C ILE A 226 67.19 -73.37 -18.23
N GLY A 227 67.28 -74.71 -18.20
CA GLY A 227 66.60 -75.58 -19.13
C GLY A 227 65.07 -75.37 -19.12
N ASP A 228 64.48 -75.09 -17.95
CA ASP A 228 63.04 -74.83 -17.83
C ASP A 228 62.66 -73.44 -18.36
N ILE A 229 63.57 -72.45 -18.30
CA ILE A 229 63.38 -71.15 -18.96
C ILE A 229 63.22 -71.36 -20.47
N PHE A 230 64.10 -72.14 -21.10
CA PHE A 230 64.02 -72.42 -22.54
C PHE A 230 62.73 -73.18 -22.91
N LYS A 231 62.35 -74.19 -22.13
CA LYS A 231 61.10 -74.93 -22.34
C LYS A 231 59.87 -74.01 -22.24
N THR A 232 59.89 -73.03 -21.35
CA THR A 232 58.73 -72.18 -21.06
C THR A 232 58.63 -70.99 -22.01
N TYR A 233 59.76 -70.31 -22.28
CA TYR A 233 59.78 -68.99 -22.91
C TYR A 233 60.49 -68.93 -24.26
N SER A 234 61.15 -70.00 -24.72
CA SER A 234 61.89 -70.01 -25.99
C SER A 234 61.29 -70.91 -27.07
N LYS A 235 59.99 -71.24 -27.02
CA LYS A 235 59.34 -72.04 -28.06
C LYS A 235 59.27 -71.25 -29.38
N ASN A 236 59.76 -71.84 -30.49
CA ASN A 236 59.65 -71.43 -31.90
C ASN A 236 59.30 -69.94 -32.15
N GLY A 237 60.27 -69.04 -31.96
CA GLY A 237 60.12 -67.62 -32.36
C GLY A 237 59.23 -66.76 -31.45
N SER A 238 59.01 -67.18 -30.19
CA SER A 238 58.23 -66.42 -29.19
C SER A 238 58.72 -64.98 -28.98
N ILE A 239 57.77 -64.09 -28.63
CA ILE A 239 57.97 -62.68 -28.23
C ILE A 239 59.15 -62.59 -27.24
N PRO A 240 60.07 -61.61 -27.37
CA PRO A 240 61.15 -61.45 -26.40
C PRO A 240 60.57 -61.31 -24.99
N VAL A 241 61.03 -62.17 -24.08
CA VAL A 241 60.63 -62.14 -22.68
C VAL A 241 61.69 -61.38 -21.89
N ILE A 242 61.24 -60.38 -21.11
CA ILE A 242 62.07 -59.75 -20.09
C ILE A 242 61.70 -60.40 -18.77
N GLY A 243 62.64 -61.20 -18.27
CA GLY A 243 62.54 -61.93 -17.02
C GLY A 243 63.29 -61.25 -15.90
N ILE A 244 62.73 -61.25 -14.70
CA ILE A 244 63.46 -60.95 -13.47
C ILE A 244 63.72 -62.27 -12.74
N ILE A 245 64.98 -62.50 -12.38
CA ILE A 245 65.44 -63.61 -11.54
C ILE A 245 65.94 -63.01 -10.23
N ASN A 246 65.31 -63.38 -9.12
CA ASN A 246 65.67 -62.90 -7.80
C ASN A 246 66.99 -63.52 -7.31
N TRP A 247 67.73 -62.75 -6.52
CA TRP A 247 69.06 -63.07 -6.00
C TRP A 247 69.10 -64.29 -5.08
N ASP A 248 67.98 -64.59 -4.41
CA ASP A 248 67.82 -65.68 -3.44
C ASP A 248 67.51 -67.04 -4.08
N THR A 249 67.40 -67.08 -5.42
CA THR A 249 67.13 -68.30 -6.16
C THR A 249 68.41 -68.94 -6.69
N THR A 250 68.46 -70.28 -6.68
CA THR A 250 69.58 -71.05 -7.25
C THR A 250 69.75 -70.86 -8.76
N LEU A 251 68.73 -70.32 -9.42
CA LEU A 251 68.73 -69.98 -10.84
C LEU A 251 69.60 -68.74 -11.14
N ALA A 252 69.80 -67.85 -10.15
CA ALA A 252 70.64 -66.67 -10.31
C ALA A 252 72.13 -67.08 -10.46
N PRO A 253 72.83 -66.65 -11.52
CA PRO A 253 74.19 -67.10 -11.82
C PRO A 253 75.24 -66.78 -10.73
N ASP A 254 75.07 -65.65 -10.05
CA ASP A 254 76.00 -65.12 -9.04
C ASP A 254 75.28 -64.64 -7.77
N GLN A 255 74.08 -65.19 -7.49
CA GLN A 255 73.26 -64.83 -6.33
C GLN A 255 72.93 -63.33 -6.23
N ASN A 256 72.73 -62.68 -7.38
CA ASN A 256 72.33 -61.28 -7.49
C ASN A 256 71.08 -61.14 -8.37
N VAL A 257 70.35 -60.02 -8.24
CA VAL A 257 69.15 -59.76 -9.03
C VAL A 257 69.56 -59.68 -10.49
N THR A 258 68.96 -60.51 -11.32
CA THR A 258 69.35 -60.68 -12.71
C THR A 258 68.18 -60.38 -13.62
N ILE A 259 68.38 -59.46 -14.56
CA ILE A 259 67.45 -59.23 -15.66
C ILE A 259 67.87 -60.12 -16.81
N ALA A 260 66.99 -61.03 -17.19
CA ALA A 260 67.21 -61.99 -18.27
C ALA A 260 66.37 -61.60 -19.49
N PHE A 261 67.04 -61.39 -20.61
CA PHE A 261 66.42 -61.25 -21.92
C PHE A 261 66.46 -62.61 -22.61
N VAL A 262 65.29 -63.17 -22.85
CA VAL A 262 65.13 -64.48 -23.48
C VAL A 262 64.60 -64.27 -24.89
N TRP A 263 65.41 -64.60 -25.90
CA TRP A 263 64.99 -64.48 -27.29
C TRP A 263 65.79 -65.41 -28.20
N ASN A 264 65.11 -66.01 -29.18
CA ASN A 264 65.71 -66.86 -30.21
C ASN A 264 66.71 -67.90 -29.67
N TYR A 265 66.30 -68.63 -28.63
CA TYR A 265 67.10 -69.67 -27.97
C TYR A 265 68.43 -69.19 -27.37
N LEU A 266 68.55 -67.89 -27.10
CA LEU A 266 69.63 -67.31 -26.32
C LEU A 266 69.02 -66.63 -25.10
N ILE A 267 69.62 -66.86 -23.94
CA ILE A 267 69.35 -66.05 -22.76
C ILE A 267 70.55 -65.16 -22.56
N VAL A 268 70.32 -63.85 -22.51
CA VAL A 268 71.31 -62.86 -22.09
C VAL A 268 70.84 -62.31 -20.76
N ALA A 269 71.61 -62.55 -19.72
CA ALA A 269 71.34 -62.11 -18.37
C ALA A 269 72.34 -61.04 -17.96
N ILE A 270 71.85 -59.99 -17.33
CA ILE A 270 72.67 -58.95 -16.72
C ILE A 270 72.34 -58.98 -15.23
N SER A 271 73.33 -59.33 -14.43
CA SER A 271 73.23 -59.29 -12.97
C SER A 271 73.44 -57.86 -12.47
N SER A 272 72.85 -57.52 -11.33
CA SER A 272 73.07 -56.24 -10.65
C SER A 272 74.54 -55.99 -10.25
N SER A 273 75.37 -57.05 -10.24
CA SER A 273 76.83 -56.95 -10.09
C SER A 273 77.55 -56.42 -11.34
N GLY A 274 76.81 -56.19 -12.44
CA GLY A 274 77.36 -55.79 -13.74
C GLY A 274 77.89 -56.96 -14.57
N CYS A 275 77.82 -58.20 -14.06
CA CYS A 275 78.25 -59.38 -14.81
C CYS A 275 77.20 -59.77 -15.87
N ILE A 276 77.68 -60.12 -17.06
CA ILE A 276 76.84 -60.60 -18.16
C ILE A 276 76.99 -62.11 -18.27
N TYR A 277 75.84 -62.80 -18.34
CA TYR A 277 75.77 -64.24 -18.48
C TYR A 277 75.00 -64.59 -19.73
N THR A 278 75.44 -65.65 -20.40
CA THR A 278 74.69 -66.23 -21.51
C THR A 278 74.43 -67.70 -21.27
N ALA A 279 73.28 -68.18 -21.71
CA ALA A 279 73.00 -69.60 -21.77
C ALA A 279 72.36 -69.94 -23.12
N SER A 280 72.52 -71.19 -23.56
CA SER A 280 71.89 -71.72 -24.77
C SER A 280 71.29 -73.10 -24.47
N PRO A 281 70.32 -73.61 -25.25
CA PRO A 281 69.74 -74.93 -25.02
C PRO A 281 70.76 -76.06 -25.00
N ASN A 282 71.81 -75.95 -25.82
CA ASN A 282 72.87 -76.96 -25.94
C ASN A 282 73.86 -76.91 -24.76
N ALA A 283 73.88 -75.81 -24.02
CA ALA A 283 74.66 -75.60 -22.81
C ALA A 283 73.79 -74.85 -21.81
N ALA A 284 72.82 -75.57 -21.21
CA ALA A 284 71.79 -75.02 -20.32
C ALA A 284 72.33 -74.67 -18.92
N THR A 285 73.52 -74.09 -18.88
CA THR A 285 74.21 -73.57 -17.70
C THR A 285 74.67 -72.15 -18.01
N TRP A 286 74.81 -71.32 -16.99
CA TRP A 286 75.30 -69.96 -17.19
C TRP A 286 76.75 -69.95 -17.62
N GLN A 287 77.03 -69.26 -18.71
CA GLN A 287 78.39 -68.94 -19.14
C GLN A 287 78.61 -67.45 -18.94
N LYS A 288 79.51 -67.12 -18.00
CA LYS A 288 79.92 -65.74 -17.79
C LYS A 288 80.64 -65.24 -19.04
N ARG A 289 80.20 -64.11 -19.58
CA ARG A 289 80.90 -63.38 -20.64
C ARG A 289 81.81 -62.37 -19.94
N ASN A 290 83.10 -62.40 -20.29
CA ASN A 290 84.03 -61.33 -19.92
C ASN A 290 83.76 -60.09 -20.76
#